data_AF-A0AAU8RF47-F1
#
_entry.id   AF-A0AAU8RF47-F1
#
_cell.length_a   1.000
_cell.length_b   1.000
_cell.length_c   1.000
_cell.angle_alpha   90.00
_cell.angle_beta   90.00
_cell.angle_gamma   90.00
#
_symmetry.space_group_name_H-M   'P 1'
#
loop_
_entity.id
_entity.type
_entity.pdbx_description
1 polymer ?
#
loop_
_entity_poly.entity_id
_entity_poly.type
_entity_poly.pdbx_seq_one_letter_code
_entity_poly.pdbx_strand_id
1 'polypeptide(L)'
;MENCTLYSHKLEFEKIVQLLKKHVPKAHIDVQDQEENKSITATLKGGFFSKAKSLKLNYRQRKNPSYTLDKVACGLTQNLEGMVNYIQAFPAKNEAIKNKFLHKVKAANCEIAFIATPEITQEFETFLRELALELDAYIFAQPNKLFAKSQGQYFADKHLNLIIDNTGACEIQELEVNVDAKYHDQPAESYTKEQIERKEKSESFLEQHGIKTNKNLPCTIDAVAVEVRTEKELIDRAYALLVIAAKGEDVEQEHLIKTVEAKQINSFSPYETFIYDAATLSDQERAYATWRYESLYVVLWALGITEELKYPDEICDVSAIVSAIFQPSRENFEKMVKLKSPFEILDELDKTYRMNWACVDARINGNEVAGGINSSVVYERHYALNWLTNHQNQDWDAVQTNT
;
A
#
# COMPACT_ATOMS: atom_id res chain seq x y z
N MET A 1 -3.01 -39.48 -4.30
CA MET A 1 -3.85 -38.33 -3.95
C MET A 1 -2.94 -37.13 -4.05
N GLU A 2 -3.36 -36.10 -4.75
CA GLU A 2 -2.58 -34.88 -4.96
C GLU A 2 -3.38 -33.68 -4.41
N ASN A 3 -2.67 -32.71 -3.83
CA ASN A 3 -3.29 -31.53 -3.26
C ASN A 3 -2.45 -30.27 -3.46
N CYS A 4 -3.15 -29.14 -3.43
CA CYS A 4 -2.57 -27.82 -3.27
C CYS A 4 -3.58 -26.93 -2.53
N THR A 5 -3.14 -25.77 -2.09
CA THR A 5 -4.02 -24.81 -1.41
C THR A 5 -3.95 -23.47 -2.12
N LEU A 6 -5.09 -22.95 -2.55
CA LEU A 6 -5.20 -21.62 -3.14
C LEU A 6 -5.59 -20.60 -2.08
N TYR A 7 -5.05 -19.40 -2.19
CA TYR A 7 -5.38 -18.25 -1.35
C TYR A 7 -5.71 -17.06 -2.23
N SER A 8 -6.76 -16.32 -1.88
CA SER A 8 -7.22 -15.17 -2.67
C SER A 8 -7.82 -14.08 -1.78
N HIS A 9 -7.74 -12.83 -2.24
CA HIS A 9 -8.45 -11.70 -1.66
C HIS A 9 -9.94 -11.65 -2.04
N LYS A 10 -10.36 -12.40 -3.07
CA LYS A 10 -11.73 -12.42 -3.61
C LYS A 10 -12.58 -13.50 -2.94
N LEU A 11 -13.75 -13.11 -2.44
CA LEU A 11 -14.73 -14.00 -1.81
C LEU A 11 -15.82 -14.39 -2.82
N GLU A 12 -15.53 -15.33 -3.72
CA GLU A 12 -16.42 -15.70 -4.83
C GLU A 12 -16.82 -17.19 -4.82
N PHE A 13 -17.30 -17.70 -3.68
CA PHE A 13 -17.62 -19.14 -3.52
C PHE A 13 -18.59 -19.68 -4.59
N GLU A 14 -19.64 -18.92 -4.92
CA GLU A 14 -20.62 -19.29 -5.94
C GLU A 14 -19.99 -19.44 -7.32
N LYS A 15 -19.01 -18.59 -7.63
CA LYS A 15 -18.27 -18.64 -8.89
C LYS A 15 -17.39 -19.89 -8.97
N ILE A 16 -16.81 -20.33 -7.86
CA ILE A 16 -16.08 -21.62 -7.78
C ILE A 16 -16.99 -22.76 -8.20
N VAL A 17 -18.24 -22.79 -7.69
CA VAL A 17 -19.23 -23.81 -8.04
C VAL A 17 -19.60 -23.74 -9.53
N GLN A 18 -19.77 -22.54 -10.08
CA GLN A 18 -20.07 -22.34 -11.50
C GLN A 18 -18.93 -22.81 -12.42
N LEU A 19 -17.69 -22.42 -12.11
CA LEU A 19 -16.50 -22.87 -12.83
C LEU A 19 -16.35 -24.38 -12.76
N LEU A 20 -16.58 -24.98 -11.59
CA LEU A 20 -16.49 -26.44 -11.45
C LEU A 20 -17.52 -27.16 -12.33
N LYS A 21 -18.77 -26.66 -12.38
CA LYS A 21 -19.81 -27.19 -13.28
C LYS A 21 -19.44 -27.04 -14.75
N LYS A 22 -18.78 -25.94 -15.13
CA LYS A 22 -18.32 -25.68 -16.50
C LYS A 22 -17.23 -26.67 -16.93
N HIS A 23 -16.21 -26.89 -16.10
CA HIS A 23 -15.07 -27.74 -16.45
C HIS A 23 -15.29 -29.22 -16.20
N VAL A 24 -16.17 -29.56 -15.27
CA VAL A 24 -16.45 -30.95 -14.87
C VAL A 24 -17.96 -31.26 -14.98
N PRO A 25 -18.59 -31.05 -16.16
CA PRO A 25 -20.06 -31.11 -16.31
C PRO A 25 -20.65 -32.50 -16.09
N LYS A 26 -19.82 -33.55 -16.16
CA LYS A 26 -20.24 -34.94 -15.94
C LYS A 26 -20.13 -35.37 -14.47
N ALA A 27 -19.57 -34.55 -13.60
CA ALA A 27 -19.45 -34.88 -12.20
C ALA A 27 -20.79 -34.74 -11.48
N HIS A 28 -21.04 -35.65 -10.53
CA HIS A 28 -22.00 -35.38 -9.47
C HIS A 28 -21.36 -34.42 -8.47
N ILE A 29 -21.95 -33.24 -8.29
CA ILE A 29 -21.42 -32.18 -7.43
C ILE A 29 -22.32 -32.07 -6.19
N ASP A 30 -21.72 -32.33 -5.03
CA ASP A 30 -22.30 -32.08 -3.71
C ASP A 30 -21.70 -30.80 -3.12
N VAL A 31 -22.55 -29.88 -2.67
CA VAL A 31 -22.13 -28.60 -2.06
C VAL A 31 -22.66 -28.56 -0.63
N GLN A 32 -21.75 -28.45 0.32
CA GLN A 32 -22.06 -28.27 1.72
C GLN A 32 -21.72 -26.83 2.10
N ASP A 33 -22.75 -26.05 2.41
CA ASP A 33 -22.59 -24.65 2.82
C ASP A 33 -22.96 -24.53 4.30
N GLN A 34 -21.95 -24.58 5.16
CA GLN A 34 -22.06 -24.24 6.58
C GLN A 34 -21.34 -22.90 6.79
N GLU A 35 -21.88 -22.03 7.65
CA GLU A 35 -21.47 -20.62 7.77
C GLU A 35 -19.94 -20.40 7.78
N GLU A 36 -19.18 -21.18 8.53
CA GLU A 36 -17.72 -21.00 8.67
C GLU A 36 -16.87 -21.94 7.79
N ASN A 37 -17.45 -23.03 7.28
CA ASN A 37 -16.73 -24.04 6.49
C ASN A 37 -17.61 -24.54 5.37
N LYS A 38 -17.23 -24.21 4.13
CA LYS A 38 -17.92 -24.69 2.94
C LYS A 38 -17.10 -25.80 2.30
N SER A 39 -17.76 -26.77 1.69
CA SER A 39 -17.05 -27.77 0.88
C SER A 39 -17.81 -28.12 -0.39
N ILE A 40 -17.05 -28.45 -1.44
CA ILE A 40 -17.58 -28.89 -2.71
C ILE A 40 -16.93 -30.23 -3.03
N THR A 41 -17.73 -31.25 -3.29
CA THR A 41 -17.23 -32.57 -3.72
C THR A 41 -17.76 -32.88 -5.11
N ALA A 42 -16.88 -32.93 -6.10
CA ALA A 42 -17.19 -33.39 -7.44
C ALA A 42 -16.72 -34.84 -7.62
N THR A 43 -17.64 -35.73 -7.98
CA THR A 43 -17.35 -37.15 -8.21
C THR A 43 -17.68 -37.56 -9.65
N LEU A 44 -16.67 -38.05 -10.37
CA LEU A 44 -16.79 -38.66 -11.68
C LEU A 44 -16.81 -40.18 -11.50
N LYS A 45 -17.94 -40.81 -11.85
CA LYS A 45 -18.07 -42.28 -11.83
C LYS A 45 -17.07 -42.88 -12.82
N GLY A 46 -16.37 -43.92 -12.38
CA GLY A 46 -15.52 -44.71 -13.25
C GLY A 46 -16.34 -45.47 -14.29
N GLY A 47 -15.82 -45.59 -15.52
CA GLY A 47 -16.34 -46.54 -16.51
C GLY A 47 -15.92 -47.97 -16.18
N PHE A 48 -16.26 -48.92 -17.06
CA PHE A 48 -16.03 -50.36 -16.88
C PHE A 48 -14.57 -50.75 -16.56
N PHE A 49 -13.60 -49.90 -16.93
CA PHE A 49 -12.16 -50.12 -16.75
C PHE A 49 -11.42 -49.02 -15.96
N SER A 50 -12.10 -47.94 -15.56
CA SER A 50 -11.43 -46.80 -14.91
C SER A 50 -11.92 -46.62 -13.47
N LYS A 51 -11.01 -46.34 -12.53
CA LYS A 51 -11.39 -45.98 -11.15
C LYS A 51 -12.19 -44.67 -11.14
N ALA A 52 -13.06 -44.52 -10.13
CA ALA A 52 -13.73 -43.26 -9.89
C ALA A 52 -12.70 -42.16 -9.56
N LYS A 53 -12.99 -40.93 -9.98
CA LYS A 53 -12.17 -39.75 -9.71
C LYS A 53 -12.98 -38.78 -8.88
N SER A 54 -12.36 -38.11 -7.93
CA SER A 54 -13.02 -37.08 -7.14
C SER A 54 -12.12 -35.87 -6.90
N LEU A 55 -12.76 -34.72 -6.82
CA LEU A 55 -12.17 -33.46 -6.41
C LEU A 55 -12.96 -32.94 -5.20
N LYS A 56 -12.27 -32.71 -4.09
CA LYS A 56 -12.81 -32.07 -2.91
C LYS A 56 -12.16 -30.70 -2.74
N LEU A 57 -13.00 -29.67 -2.62
CA LEU A 57 -12.61 -28.31 -2.28
C LEU A 57 -13.09 -28.01 -0.86
N ASN A 58 -12.19 -27.69 0.07
CA ASN A 58 -12.59 -27.11 1.35
C ASN A 58 -12.33 -25.62 1.30
N TYR A 59 -13.37 -24.83 1.52
CA TYR A 59 -13.33 -23.38 1.48
C TYR A 59 -13.56 -22.83 2.89
N ARG A 60 -12.68 -21.93 3.31
CA ARG A 60 -12.91 -21.07 4.47
C ARG A 60 -12.51 -19.64 4.14
N GLN A 61 -13.13 -18.70 4.82
CA GLN A 61 -12.87 -17.28 4.66
C GLN A 61 -12.66 -16.59 6.00
N ARG A 62 -12.08 -15.38 5.97
CA ARG A 62 -11.93 -14.57 7.17
C ARG A 62 -13.29 -14.13 7.68
N LYS A 63 -13.45 -14.14 9.01
CA LYS A 63 -14.62 -13.57 9.67
C LYS A 63 -14.78 -12.07 9.36
N ASN A 64 -13.65 -11.36 9.37
CA ASN A 64 -13.55 -9.95 8.99
C ASN A 64 -12.53 -9.85 7.84
N PRO A 65 -12.99 -9.83 6.57
CA PRO A 65 -12.12 -9.63 5.42
C PRO A 65 -11.36 -8.28 5.51
N SER A 66 -10.08 -8.27 5.15
CA SER A 66 -9.18 -7.11 5.23
C SER A 66 -8.00 -7.29 4.26
N TYR A 67 -7.19 -6.25 4.07
CA TYR A 67 -5.90 -6.34 3.39
C TYR A 67 -4.71 -6.52 4.33
N THR A 68 -4.95 -6.38 5.65
CA THR A 68 -3.96 -6.52 6.72
C THR A 68 -4.31 -7.68 7.65
N LEU A 69 -3.46 -7.96 8.64
CA LEU A 69 -3.63 -9.08 9.60
C LEU A 69 -3.86 -8.61 11.04
N ASP A 70 -4.11 -7.32 11.24
CA ASP A 70 -3.93 -6.59 12.51
C ASP A 70 -4.92 -6.96 13.63
N LYS A 71 -5.84 -7.90 13.35
CA LYS A 71 -6.82 -8.44 14.30
C LYS A 71 -6.96 -9.94 14.07
N VAL A 72 -6.33 -10.76 14.91
CA VAL A 72 -6.52 -12.23 14.89
C VAL A 72 -7.95 -12.56 15.32
N ALA A 73 -8.86 -12.55 14.35
CA ALA A 73 -10.30 -12.69 14.57
C ALA A 73 -10.84 -14.08 14.21
N CYS A 74 -10.06 -14.91 13.52
CA CYS A 74 -10.44 -16.26 13.10
C CYS A 74 -9.21 -17.12 12.77
N GLY A 75 -9.42 -18.44 12.64
CA GLY A 75 -8.34 -19.40 12.35
C GLY A 75 -7.64 -19.16 11.01
N LEU A 76 -8.31 -18.59 10.00
CA LEU A 76 -7.63 -18.24 8.74
C LEU A 76 -6.64 -17.08 8.93
N THR A 77 -7.02 -16.03 9.66
CA THR A 77 -6.11 -14.91 9.96
C THR A 77 -4.85 -15.38 10.68
N GLN A 78 -5.00 -16.27 11.67
CA GLN A 78 -3.87 -16.85 12.39
C GLN A 78 -2.93 -17.67 11.48
N ASN A 79 -3.50 -18.45 10.56
CA ASN A 79 -2.69 -19.23 9.61
C ASN A 79 -1.94 -18.34 8.60
N LEU A 80 -2.56 -17.23 8.17
CA LEU A 80 -1.90 -16.27 7.28
C LEU A 80 -0.79 -15.49 7.99
N GLU A 81 -0.96 -15.15 9.27
CA GLU A 81 0.10 -14.58 10.09
C GLU A 81 1.29 -15.55 10.25
N GLY A 82 0.99 -16.83 10.55
CA GLY A 82 2.00 -17.89 10.54
C GLY A 82 2.69 -18.03 9.18
N MET A 83 1.94 -17.92 8.09
CA MET A 83 2.48 -17.97 6.72
C MET A 83 3.39 -16.79 6.41
N VAL A 84 3.05 -15.57 6.83
CA VAL A 84 3.91 -14.39 6.70
C VAL A 84 5.24 -14.64 7.41
N ASN A 85 5.22 -15.09 8.66
CA ASN A 85 6.43 -15.40 9.43
C ASN A 85 7.26 -16.52 8.78
N TYR A 86 6.58 -17.54 8.27
CA TYR A 86 7.21 -18.66 7.57
C TYR A 86 7.94 -18.22 6.29
N ILE A 87 7.30 -17.39 5.45
CA ILE A 87 7.90 -16.85 4.22
C ILE A 87 9.01 -15.86 4.55
N GLN A 88 8.85 -15.03 5.58
CA GLN A 88 9.86 -14.06 6.00
C GLN A 88 11.19 -14.73 6.34
N ALA A 89 11.15 -15.94 6.93
CA ALA A 89 12.33 -16.72 7.29
C ALA A 89 13.10 -17.30 6.08
N PHE A 90 12.52 -17.31 4.88
CA PHE A 90 13.21 -17.81 3.70
C PHE A 90 14.31 -16.84 3.26
N PRO A 91 15.46 -17.32 2.75
CA PRO A 91 16.32 -16.49 1.92
C PRO A 91 15.54 -16.02 0.68
N ALA A 92 15.94 -14.93 0.03
CA ALA A 92 15.31 -14.47 -1.21
C ALA A 92 16.35 -14.04 -2.24
N LYS A 93 16.32 -14.65 -3.43
CA LYS A 93 17.09 -14.14 -4.58
C LYS A 93 16.47 -12.85 -5.16
N ASN A 94 15.18 -12.64 -4.92
CA ASN A 94 14.45 -11.44 -5.34
C ASN A 94 13.63 -10.90 -4.15
N GLU A 95 14.25 -10.02 -3.36
CA GLU A 95 13.62 -9.41 -2.18
C GLU A 95 12.40 -8.55 -2.54
N ALA A 96 12.40 -7.90 -3.71
CA ALA A 96 11.26 -7.10 -4.16
C ALA A 96 10.00 -7.96 -4.37
N ILE A 97 10.15 -9.13 -5.00
CA ILE A 97 9.05 -10.10 -5.15
C ILE A 97 8.62 -10.68 -3.81
N LYS A 98 9.57 -11.04 -2.94
CA LYS A 98 9.24 -11.52 -1.59
C LYS A 98 8.41 -10.51 -0.82
N ASN A 99 8.82 -9.23 -0.82
CA ASN A 99 8.09 -8.16 -0.13
C ASN A 99 6.68 -7.97 -0.69
N LYS A 100 6.53 -7.86 -2.02
CA LYS A 100 5.20 -7.81 -2.67
C LYS A 100 4.37 -9.05 -2.33
N PHE A 101 4.98 -10.22 -2.29
CA PHE A 101 4.27 -11.45 -1.96
C PHE A 101 3.76 -11.46 -0.52
N LEU A 102 4.54 -10.96 0.45
CA LEU A 102 4.07 -10.81 1.83
C LEU A 102 2.83 -9.91 1.92
N HIS A 103 2.75 -8.83 1.13
CA HIS A 103 1.54 -8.02 1.03
C HIS A 103 0.36 -8.80 0.42
N LYS A 104 0.60 -9.60 -0.64
CA LYS A 104 -0.43 -10.46 -1.24
C LYS A 104 -0.96 -11.51 -0.26
N VAL A 105 -0.10 -12.08 0.59
CA VAL A 105 -0.47 -13.01 1.67
C VAL A 105 -1.32 -12.30 2.73
N LYS A 106 -0.90 -11.11 3.18
CA LYS A 106 -1.66 -10.29 4.13
C LYS A 106 -3.06 -9.94 3.62
N ALA A 107 -3.22 -9.80 2.30
CA ALA A 107 -4.50 -9.47 1.66
C ALA A 107 -5.43 -10.67 1.37
N ALA A 108 -4.99 -11.92 1.59
CA ALA A 108 -5.80 -13.09 1.31
C ALA A 108 -6.98 -13.22 2.28
N ASN A 109 -8.21 -13.24 1.77
CA ASN A 109 -9.45 -13.33 2.56
C ASN A 109 -10.09 -14.71 2.54
N CYS A 110 -9.70 -15.59 1.62
CA CYS A 110 -10.13 -16.99 1.60
C CYS A 110 -8.99 -17.95 1.32
N GLU A 111 -9.22 -19.20 1.71
CA GLU A 111 -8.37 -20.35 1.45
C GLU A 111 -9.22 -21.49 0.88
N ILE A 112 -8.68 -22.15 -0.15
CA ILE A 112 -9.31 -23.26 -0.85
C ILE A 112 -8.33 -24.43 -0.86
N ALA A 113 -8.56 -25.44 -0.02
CA ALA A 113 -7.82 -26.69 -0.09
C ALA A 113 -8.35 -27.52 -1.27
N PHE A 114 -7.53 -27.70 -2.30
CA PHE A 114 -7.84 -28.44 -3.51
C PHE A 114 -7.27 -29.86 -3.41
N ILE A 115 -8.14 -30.86 -3.31
CA ILE A 115 -7.74 -32.26 -3.04
C ILE A 115 -8.30 -33.18 -4.13
N ALA A 116 -7.42 -33.71 -4.97
CA ALA A 116 -7.78 -34.60 -6.08
C ALA A 116 -7.39 -36.06 -5.80
N THR A 117 -8.32 -36.98 -6.08
CA THR A 117 -8.12 -38.42 -5.91
C THR A 117 -8.46 -39.16 -7.21
N PRO A 118 -7.57 -40.06 -7.71
CA PRO A 118 -6.27 -40.40 -7.14
C PRO A 118 -5.18 -39.36 -7.41
N GLU A 119 -5.38 -38.45 -8.36
CA GLU A 119 -4.42 -37.43 -8.82
C GLU A 119 -5.18 -36.27 -9.47
N ILE A 120 -4.49 -35.16 -9.75
CA ILE A 120 -5.04 -34.05 -10.53
C ILE A 120 -5.10 -34.48 -11.99
N THR A 121 -6.31 -34.79 -12.47
CA THR A 121 -6.54 -35.13 -13.87
C THR A 121 -6.55 -33.89 -14.75
N GLN A 122 -6.51 -34.05 -16.07
CA GLN A 122 -6.53 -32.94 -17.02
C GLN A 122 -7.76 -32.02 -16.84
N GLU A 123 -8.94 -32.57 -16.53
CA GLU A 123 -10.14 -31.76 -16.27
C GLU A 123 -9.99 -30.91 -14.99
N PHE A 124 -9.40 -31.51 -13.94
CA PHE A 124 -9.12 -30.83 -12.67
C PHE A 124 -8.00 -29.80 -12.78
N GLU A 125 -6.96 -30.07 -13.57
CA GLU A 125 -5.90 -29.10 -13.87
C GLU A 125 -6.47 -27.89 -14.63
N THR A 126 -7.29 -28.13 -15.65
CA THR A 126 -7.92 -27.05 -16.43
C THR A 126 -8.78 -26.17 -15.52
N PHE A 127 -9.59 -26.79 -14.66
CA PHE A 127 -10.36 -26.09 -13.64
C PHE A 127 -9.47 -25.32 -12.65
N LEU A 128 -8.40 -25.93 -12.14
CA LEU A 128 -7.48 -25.29 -11.20
C LEU A 128 -6.82 -24.05 -11.78
N ARG A 129 -6.37 -24.11 -13.04
CA ARG A 129 -5.74 -22.97 -13.73
C ARG A 129 -6.73 -21.83 -13.94
N GLU A 130 -7.95 -22.13 -14.41
CA GLU A 130 -8.98 -21.09 -14.57
C GLU A 130 -9.41 -20.50 -13.23
N LEU A 131 -9.55 -21.34 -12.19
CA LEU A 131 -9.86 -20.91 -10.83
C LEU A 131 -8.78 -19.97 -10.27
N ALA A 132 -7.50 -20.31 -10.45
CA ALA A 132 -6.40 -19.48 -9.98
C ALA A 132 -6.36 -18.10 -10.66
N LEU A 133 -6.65 -18.04 -11.96
CA LEU A 133 -6.74 -16.79 -12.72
C LEU A 133 -7.93 -15.93 -12.26
N GLU A 134 -9.12 -16.51 -12.20
CA GLU A 134 -10.36 -15.80 -11.85
C GLU A 134 -10.30 -15.19 -10.44
N LEU A 135 -9.69 -15.94 -9.51
CA LEU A 135 -9.52 -15.50 -8.14
C LEU A 135 -8.25 -14.67 -7.91
N ASP A 136 -7.40 -14.45 -8.93
CA ASP A 136 -6.06 -13.85 -8.74
C ASP A 136 -5.28 -14.51 -7.58
N ALA A 137 -5.37 -15.83 -7.50
CA ALA A 137 -4.89 -16.61 -6.38
C ALA A 137 -3.38 -16.83 -6.43
N TYR A 138 -2.78 -16.97 -5.25
CA TYR A 138 -1.50 -17.67 -5.11
C TYR A 138 -1.73 -19.06 -4.54
N ILE A 139 -0.79 -19.97 -4.78
CA ILE A 139 -0.95 -21.40 -4.50
C ILE A 139 0.21 -21.88 -3.65
N PHE A 140 -0.09 -22.56 -2.55
CA PHE A 140 0.88 -23.32 -1.79
C PHE A 140 0.81 -24.79 -2.21
N ALA A 141 1.90 -25.35 -2.70
CA ALA A 141 1.93 -26.69 -3.26
C ALA A 141 3.14 -27.51 -2.81
N GLN A 142 2.97 -28.82 -2.79
CA GLN A 142 4.03 -29.81 -2.71
C GLN A 142 4.42 -30.27 -4.13
N PRO A 143 5.67 -30.72 -4.35
CA PRO A 143 6.09 -31.24 -5.64
C PRO A 143 5.22 -32.39 -6.11
N ASN A 144 4.68 -32.28 -7.32
CA ASN A 144 3.95 -33.34 -8.00
C ASN A 144 4.05 -33.15 -9.53
N LYS A 145 3.27 -33.91 -10.30
CA LYS A 145 3.33 -33.87 -11.77
C LYS A 145 3.01 -32.47 -12.34
N LEU A 146 2.09 -31.75 -11.72
CA LEU A 146 1.69 -30.40 -12.12
C LEU A 146 2.62 -29.34 -11.52
N PHE A 147 2.94 -29.48 -10.23
CA PHE A 147 3.72 -28.53 -9.46
C PHE A 147 5.21 -28.95 -9.40
N ALA A 148 5.91 -28.89 -10.52
CA ALA A 148 7.29 -29.39 -10.64
C ALA A 148 8.41 -28.33 -10.53
N LYS A 149 8.10 -27.11 -10.08
CA LYS A 149 9.04 -25.96 -10.10
C LYS A 149 10.07 -25.94 -8.97
N SER A 150 9.87 -26.73 -7.91
CA SER A 150 10.81 -26.86 -6.80
C SER A 150 10.86 -28.32 -6.32
N GLN A 151 11.93 -28.69 -5.60
CA GLN A 151 12.09 -29.99 -4.96
C GLN A 151 11.41 -30.06 -3.58
N GLY A 152 11.01 -28.91 -3.03
CA GLY A 152 10.27 -28.79 -1.78
C GLY A 152 8.95 -28.03 -1.95
N GLN A 153 8.30 -27.73 -0.83
CA GLN A 153 7.12 -26.85 -0.83
C GLN A 153 7.48 -25.47 -1.37
N TYR A 154 6.56 -24.91 -2.15
CA TYR A 154 6.73 -23.58 -2.70
C TYR A 154 5.41 -22.86 -2.90
N PHE A 155 5.52 -21.56 -3.12
CA PHE A 155 4.41 -20.69 -3.50
C PHE A 155 4.46 -20.40 -4.99
N ALA A 156 3.32 -20.56 -5.66
CA ALA A 156 3.14 -20.31 -7.08
C ALA A 156 2.13 -19.19 -7.33
N ASP A 157 2.27 -18.47 -8.44
CA ASP A 157 1.32 -17.45 -8.88
C ASP A 157 0.08 -18.08 -9.56
N LYS A 158 -0.82 -17.21 -10.04
CA LYS A 158 -2.03 -17.61 -10.77
C LYS A 158 -1.77 -18.37 -12.08
N HIS A 159 -0.54 -18.34 -12.59
CA HIS A 159 -0.08 -19.07 -13.77
C HIS A 159 0.71 -20.35 -13.42
N LEU A 160 0.80 -20.68 -12.12
CA LEU A 160 1.61 -21.76 -11.54
C LEU A 160 3.12 -21.54 -11.64
N ASN A 161 3.55 -20.29 -11.80
CA ASN A 161 4.97 -19.94 -11.79
C ASN A 161 5.50 -19.79 -10.35
N LEU A 162 6.73 -20.18 -10.09
CA LEU A 162 7.42 -20.09 -8.80
C LEU A 162 7.57 -18.62 -8.34
N ILE A 163 6.83 -18.26 -7.29
CA ILE A 163 7.00 -17.00 -6.55
C ILE A 163 8.21 -17.13 -5.64
N ILE A 164 8.18 -18.10 -4.71
CA ILE A 164 9.27 -18.34 -3.75
C ILE A 164 9.21 -19.77 -3.18
N ASP A 165 10.38 -20.37 -2.93
CA ASP A 165 10.54 -21.60 -2.17
C ASP A 165 11.46 -21.41 -0.95
N ASN A 166 11.64 -22.47 -0.15
CA ASN A 166 12.47 -22.44 1.06
C ASN A 166 13.98 -22.22 0.79
N THR A 167 14.42 -22.29 -0.46
CA THR A 167 15.80 -21.97 -0.88
C THR A 167 15.94 -20.54 -1.39
N GLY A 168 14.83 -19.80 -1.48
CA GLY A 168 14.78 -18.44 -1.99
C GLY A 168 14.78 -18.33 -3.51
N ALA A 169 14.52 -19.43 -4.23
CA ALA A 169 14.39 -19.41 -5.67
C ALA A 169 13.10 -18.71 -6.09
N CYS A 170 13.15 -17.99 -7.21
CA CYS A 170 12.05 -17.20 -7.77
C CYS A 170 12.18 -17.21 -9.31
N GLU A 171 11.08 -17.38 -10.04
CA GLU A 171 11.09 -17.33 -11.52
C GLU A 171 10.37 -16.13 -12.12
N ILE A 172 9.58 -15.41 -11.31
CA ILE A 172 8.82 -14.24 -11.76
C ILE A 172 9.60 -12.95 -11.58
N GLN A 173 9.37 -12.00 -12.48
CA GLN A 173 9.96 -10.65 -12.45
C GLN A 173 9.01 -9.64 -11.79
N GLU A 174 7.69 -9.89 -11.89
CA GLU A 174 6.64 -9.02 -11.39
C GLU A 174 5.57 -9.83 -10.66
N LEU A 175 4.98 -9.22 -9.64
CA LEU A 175 3.85 -9.77 -8.89
C LEU A 175 2.86 -8.65 -8.61
N GLU A 176 1.61 -8.85 -9.06
CA GLU A 176 0.51 -7.93 -8.78
C GLU A 176 -0.09 -8.20 -7.38
N VAL A 177 -0.26 -7.12 -6.62
CA VAL A 177 -0.94 -7.12 -5.33
C VAL A 177 -2.24 -6.34 -5.48
N ASN A 178 -3.33 -7.08 -5.67
CA ASN A 178 -4.66 -6.50 -5.79
C ASN A 178 -5.40 -6.61 -4.45
N VAL A 179 -6.07 -5.53 -4.07
CA VAL A 179 -6.91 -5.44 -2.88
C VAL A 179 -8.24 -4.82 -3.30
N ASP A 180 -9.35 -5.39 -2.84
CA ASP A 180 -10.67 -4.78 -3.05
C ASP A 180 -10.75 -3.47 -2.24
N ALA A 181 -11.07 -2.36 -2.91
CA ALA A 181 -11.09 -1.02 -2.32
C ALA A 181 -11.95 -0.94 -1.05
N LYS A 182 -13.02 -1.75 -0.96
CA LYS A 182 -13.88 -1.81 0.24
C LYS A 182 -13.16 -2.29 1.50
N TYR A 183 -11.98 -2.90 1.37
CA TYR A 183 -11.14 -3.30 2.50
C TYR A 183 -10.06 -2.28 2.82
N HIS A 184 -9.72 -1.40 1.88
CA HIS A 184 -8.81 -0.28 2.09
C HIS A 184 -9.47 0.79 2.97
N ASP A 185 -10.76 1.03 2.74
CA ASP A 185 -11.52 2.09 3.40
C ASP A 185 -12.33 1.53 4.58
N GLN A 186 -12.24 2.17 5.75
CA GLN A 186 -13.11 1.84 6.88
C GLN A 186 -14.58 2.00 6.46
N PRO A 187 -15.48 1.05 6.78
CA PRO A 187 -16.91 1.18 6.47
C PRO A 187 -17.46 2.51 7.01
N ALA A 188 -18.26 3.23 6.22
CA ALA A 188 -18.79 4.54 6.62
C ALA A 188 -19.51 4.56 7.98
N GLU A 189 -20.11 3.43 8.37
CA GLU A 189 -20.78 3.20 9.66
C GLU A 189 -19.82 3.15 10.87
N SER A 190 -18.51 3.10 10.62
CA SER A 190 -17.47 3.01 11.65
C SER A 190 -16.73 4.32 11.89
N TYR A 191 -17.03 5.38 11.14
CA TYR A 191 -16.41 6.68 11.33
C TYR A 191 -16.90 7.35 12.62
N THR A 192 -15.96 7.98 13.33
CA THR A 192 -16.28 8.81 14.48
C THR A 192 -16.90 10.13 14.03
N LYS A 193 -17.53 10.82 14.97
CA LYS A 193 -18.08 12.15 14.74
C LYS A 193 -17.00 13.14 14.28
N GLU A 194 -15.80 13.05 14.85
CA GLU A 194 -14.65 13.89 14.53
C GLU A 194 -14.23 13.74 13.05
N GLN A 195 -14.10 12.50 12.59
CA GLN A 195 -13.74 12.18 11.20
C GLN A 195 -14.77 12.72 10.20
N ILE A 196 -16.07 12.59 10.52
CA ILE A 196 -17.17 13.08 9.68
C ILE A 196 -17.16 14.61 9.63
N GLU A 197 -17.08 15.29 10.77
CA GLU A 197 -17.07 16.75 10.85
C GLU A 197 -15.85 17.35 10.12
N ARG A 198 -14.68 16.72 10.23
CA ARG A 198 -13.47 17.12 9.48
C ARG A 198 -13.67 16.97 7.97
N LYS A 199 -14.22 15.83 7.52
CA LYS A 199 -14.55 15.60 6.11
C LYS A 199 -15.50 16.65 5.57
N GLU A 200 -16.58 16.94 6.29
CA GLU A 200 -17.59 17.93 5.89
C GLU A 200 -16.99 19.35 5.81
N LYS A 201 -16.14 19.71 6.79
CA LYS A 201 -15.40 20.99 6.79
C LYS A 201 -14.49 21.12 5.57
N SER A 202 -13.70 20.08 5.26
CA SER A 202 -12.82 20.05 4.09
C SER A 202 -13.62 20.16 2.79
N GLU A 203 -14.70 19.39 2.63
CA GLU A 203 -15.53 19.46 1.43
C GLU A 203 -16.21 20.82 1.25
N SER A 204 -16.69 21.42 2.34
CA SER A 204 -17.25 22.77 2.31
C SER A 204 -16.20 23.80 1.87
N PHE A 205 -14.96 23.66 2.33
CA PHE A 205 -13.85 24.52 1.88
C PHE A 205 -13.61 24.36 0.37
N LEU A 206 -13.54 23.13 -0.14
CA LEU A 206 -13.35 22.88 -1.57
C LEU A 206 -14.48 23.49 -2.42
N GLU A 207 -15.73 23.29 -2.00
CA GLU A 207 -16.92 23.81 -2.68
C GLU A 207 -16.92 25.34 -2.73
N GLN A 208 -16.54 26.01 -1.62
CA GLN A 208 -16.42 27.47 -1.56
C GLN A 208 -15.37 28.03 -2.53
N HIS A 209 -14.35 27.25 -2.85
CA HIS A 209 -13.29 27.63 -3.80
C HIS A 209 -13.54 27.08 -5.21
N GLY A 210 -14.71 26.49 -5.47
CA GLY A 210 -15.05 25.94 -6.79
C GLY A 210 -14.23 24.70 -7.19
N ILE A 211 -13.61 24.02 -6.24
CA ILE A 211 -12.88 22.77 -6.45
C ILE A 211 -13.87 21.61 -6.45
N LYS A 212 -13.75 20.69 -7.42
CA LYS A 212 -14.60 19.50 -7.51
C LYS A 212 -14.47 18.62 -6.26
N THR A 213 -15.58 18.26 -5.63
CA THR A 213 -15.62 17.36 -4.47
C THR A 213 -16.09 15.96 -4.86
N ASN A 214 -15.52 14.94 -4.20
CA ASN A 214 -15.99 13.56 -4.27
C ASN A 214 -16.47 13.10 -2.89
N LYS A 215 -17.80 13.05 -2.72
CA LYS A 215 -18.44 12.66 -1.46
C LYS A 215 -18.12 11.22 -1.06
N ASN A 216 -17.75 10.36 -2.01
CA ASN A 216 -17.43 8.96 -1.75
C ASN A 216 -16.02 8.72 -1.21
N LEU A 217 -15.15 9.74 -1.15
CA LEU A 217 -13.83 9.56 -0.54
C LEU A 217 -13.96 9.21 0.94
N PRO A 218 -13.19 8.24 1.46
CA PRO A 218 -13.23 7.85 2.86
C PRO A 218 -12.86 9.01 3.79
N CYS A 219 -13.29 8.92 5.05
CA CYS A 219 -12.73 9.79 6.08
C CYS A 219 -11.28 9.39 6.38
N THR A 220 -10.45 10.39 6.63
CA THR A 220 -9.10 10.20 7.17
C THR A 220 -9.15 9.63 8.60
N ILE A 221 -8.06 9.02 9.07
CA ILE A 221 -7.96 8.41 10.41
C ILE A 221 -8.36 9.38 11.55
N ASP A 222 -8.97 8.87 12.62
CA ASP A 222 -9.33 9.69 13.78
C ASP A 222 -8.10 10.34 14.45
N ALA A 223 -8.23 11.61 14.85
CA ALA A 223 -7.15 12.38 15.48
C ALA A 223 -6.65 11.82 16.81
N VAL A 224 -7.45 11.01 17.52
CA VAL A 224 -7.02 10.33 18.75
C VAL A 224 -6.28 9.02 18.49
N ALA A 225 -6.36 8.50 17.26
CA ALA A 225 -5.75 7.24 16.85
C ALA A 225 -4.55 7.42 15.90
N VAL A 226 -4.34 8.64 15.38
CA VAL A 226 -3.21 8.94 14.49
C VAL A 226 -1.89 8.93 15.26
N GLU A 227 -0.87 8.33 14.66
CA GLU A 227 0.50 8.40 15.13
C GLU A 227 1.25 9.44 14.30
N VAL A 228 1.39 10.66 14.84
CA VAL A 228 2.21 11.70 14.23
C VAL A 228 3.67 11.46 14.58
N ARG A 229 4.57 11.63 13.61
CA ARG A 229 6.01 11.57 13.83
C ARG A 229 6.48 12.57 14.90
N THR A 230 7.53 12.20 15.61
CA THR A 230 8.02 12.94 16.78
C THR A 230 8.62 14.30 16.39
N GLU A 231 8.68 15.23 17.35
CA GLU A 231 9.30 16.55 17.16
C GLU A 231 10.70 16.44 16.55
N LYS A 232 11.52 15.52 17.07
CA LYS A 232 12.87 15.27 16.58
C LYS A 232 12.88 14.83 15.12
N GLU A 233 12.01 13.89 14.75
CA GLU A 233 11.92 13.42 13.36
C GLU A 233 11.52 14.55 12.40
N LEU A 234 10.59 15.42 12.82
CA LEU A 234 10.18 16.58 12.03
C LEU A 234 11.34 17.58 11.86
N ILE A 235 12.07 17.91 12.93
CA ILE A 235 13.23 18.81 12.86
C ILE A 235 14.31 18.23 11.94
N ASP A 236 14.63 16.94 12.13
CA ASP A 236 15.62 16.23 11.32
C ASP A 236 15.21 16.21 9.83
N ARG A 237 13.93 15.99 9.53
CA ARG A 237 13.40 16.06 8.17
C ARG A 237 13.46 17.46 7.60
N ALA A 238 13.09 18.49 8.36
CA ALA A 238 13.13 19.88 7.92
C ALA A 238 14.55 20.28 7.46
N TYR A 239 15.58 19.90 8.23
CA TYR A 239 16.95 20.18 7.85
C TYR A 239 17.44 19.38 6.64
N ALA A 240 17.06 18.10 6.50
CA ALA A 240 17.36 17.32 5.31
C ALA A 240 16.73 17.98 4.05
N LEU A 241 15.44 18.34 4.12
CA LEU A 241 14.73 18.99 3.02
C LEU A 241 15.35 20.34 2.64
N LEU A 242 15.77 21.14 3.62
CA LEU A 242 16.46 22.41 3.38
C LEU A 242 17.72 22.23 2.51
N VAL A 243 18.57 21.27 2.88
CA VAL A 243 19.84 21.02 2.15
C VAL A 243 19.57 20.49 0.75
N ILE A 244 18.62 19.56 0.62
CA ILE A 244 18.28 18.97 -0.68
C ILE A 244 17.65 20.01 -1.60
N ALA A 245 16.75 20.85 -1.09
CA ALA A 245 16.16 21.92 -1.87
C ALA A 245 17.22 22.93 -2.34
N ALA A 246 18.13 23.34 -1.45
CA ALA A 246 19.25 24.22 -1.79
C ALA A 246 20.20 23.60 -2.83
N LYS A 247 20.44 22.28 -2.78
CA LYS A 247 21.20 21.56 -3.81
C LYS A 247 20.52 21.64 -5.18
N GLY A 248 19.19 21.59 -5.22
CA GLY A 248 18.41 21.80 -6.45
C GLY A 248 18.58 23.21 -7.04
N GLU A 249 18.82 24.22 -6.21
CA GLU A 249 19.12 25.60 -6.63
C GLU A 249 20.59 25.85 -6.99
N ASP A 250 21.39 24.80 -7.20
CA ASP A 250 22.82 24.90 -7.50
C ASP A 250 23.66 25.60 -6.41
N VAL A 251 23.23 25.53 -5.14
CA VAL A 251 24.10 25.98 -4.04
C VAL A 251 25.37 25.12 -4.00
N GLU A 252 26.52 25.79 -4.01
CA GLU A 252 27.85 25.16 -4.02
C GLU A 252 28.02 24.15 -2.89
N GLN A 253 28.58 22.97 -3.21
CA GLN A 253 28.72 21.86 -2.27
C GLN A 253 29.45 22.26 -0.98
N GLU A 254 30.44 23.17 -1.05
CA GLU A 254 31.17 23.66 0.12
C GLU A 254 30.24 24.36 1.13
N HIS A 255 29.25 25.12 0.65
CA HIS A 255 28.28 25.78 1.52
C HIS A 255 27.29 24.78 2.13
N LEU A 256 26.91 23.75 1.36
CA LEU A 256 26.06 22.67 1.86
C LEU A 256 26.77 21.86 2.95
N ILE A 257 28.05 21.50 2.77
CA ILE A 257 28.86 20.80 3.78
C ILE A 257 28.92 21.61 5.07
N LYS A 258 29.27 22.90 4.99
CA LYS A 258 29.29 23.79 6.17
C LYS A 258 27.94 23.85 6.87
N THR A 259 26.85 23.83 6.10
CA THR A 259 25.49 23.82 6.65
C THR A 259 25.18 22.51 7.36
N VAL A 260 25.50 21.37 6.73
CA VAL A 260 25.32 20.03 7.29
C VAL A 260 26.08 19.88 8.62
N GLU A 261 27.32 20.35 8.67
CA GLU A 261 28.13 20.34 9.89
C GLU A 261 27.56 21.28 10.96
N ALA A 262 27.28 22.55 10.61
CA ALA A 262 26.80 23.55 11.56
C ALA A 262 25.41 23.25 12.13
N LYS A 263 24.55 22.57 11.36
CA LYS A 263 23.20 22.15 11.75
C LYS A 263 23.12 20.68 12.15
N GLN A 264 24.23 19.95 12.17
CA GLN A 264 24.31 18.54 12.59
C GLN A 264 23.33 17.61 11.84
N ILE A 265 23.27 17.74 10.51
CA ILE A 265 22.28 17.04 9.67
C ILE A 265 22.78 15.63 9.34
N ASN A 266 21.99 14.60 9.65
CA ASN A 266 22.37 13.19 9.44
C ASN A 266 21.18 12.28 9.06
N SER A 267 20.08 12.87 8.63
CA SER A 267 18.76 12.24 8.46
C SER A 267 18.32 12.14 6.99
N PHE A 268 19.26 12.25 6.05
CA PHE A 268 18.98 12.07 4.63
C PHE A 268 18.41 10.68 4.37
N SER A 269 17.38 10.62 3.54
CA SER A 269 16.92 9.36 2.97
C SER A 269 17.97 8.79 1.99
N PRO A 270 17.86 7.51 1.58
CA PRO A 270 18.74 6.95 0.56
C PRO A 270 18.78 7.77 -0.73
N TYR A 271 17.64 8.24 -1.24
CA TYR A 271 17.61 9.03 -2.46
C TYR A 271 18.12 10.46 -2.25
N GLU A 272 17.83 11.06 -1.10
CA GLU A 272 18.42 12.36 -0.73
C GLU A 272 19.94 12.30 -0.60
N THR A 273 20.48 11.21 -0.05
CA THR A 273 21.94 10.98 0.01
C THR A 273 22.52 10.94 -1.40
N PHE A 274 21.87 10.23 -2.33
CA PHE A 274 22.27 10.21 -3.74
C PHE A 274 22.27 11.62 -4.36
N ILE A 275 21.22 12.42 -4.14
CA ILE A 275 21.13 13.80 -4.65
C ILE A 275 22.23 14.70 -4.04
N TYR A 276 22.47 14.57 -2.73
CA TYR A 276 23.47 15.36 -2.01
C TYR A 276 24.90 15.10 -2.51
N ASP A 277 25.24 13.84 -2.77
CA ASP A 277 26.57 13.41 -3.21
C ASP A 277 26.80 13.60 -4.72
N ALA A 278 25.73 13.80 -5.51
CA ALA A 278 25.84 13.97 -6.95
C ALA A 278 26.66 15.22 -7.34
N ALA A 279 27.64 15.03 -8.23
CA ALA A 279 28.43 16.13 -8.77
C ALA A 279 27.60 17.07 -9.66
N THR A 280 26.64 16.51 -10.40
CA THR A 280 25.72 17.23 -11.29
C THR A 280 24.36 16.57 -11.21
N LEU A 281 23.29 17.37 -11.20
CA LEU A 281 21.91 16.89 -11.26
C LEU A 281 21.36 16.98 -12.68
N SER A 282 20.60 15.97 -13.10
CA SER A 282 19.70 16.06 -14.25
C SER A 282 18.55 17.04 -13.96
N ASP A 283 17.85 17.47 -15.00
CA ASP A 283 16.69 18.36 -14.85
C ASP A 283 15.59 17.76 -13.97
N GLN A 284 15.40 16.43 -14.03
CA GLN A 284 14.42 15.73 -13.21
C GLN A 284 14.83 15.70 -11.73
N GLU A 285 16.11 15.41 -11.45
CA GLU A 285 16.65 15.42 -10.08
C GLU A 285 16.66 16.82 -9.48
N ARG A 286 16.98 17.83 -10.30
CA ARG A 286 16.88 19.24 -9.94
C ARG A 286 15.45 19.61 -9.57
N ALA A 287 14.48 19.26 -10.42
CA ALA A 287 13.08 19.51 -10.15
C ALA A 287 12.63 18.81 -8.86
N TYR A 288 12.95 17.52 -8.70
CA TYR A 288 12.69 16.76 -7.47
C TYR A 288 13.23 17.49 -6.25
N ALA A 289 14.48 17.94 -6.30
CA ALA A 289 15.14 18.63 -5.21
C ALA A 289 14.47 19.98 -4.89
N THR A 290 14.28 20.85 -5.88
CA THR A 290 13.70 22.20 -5.68
C THR A 290 12.27 22.14 -5.14
N TRP A 291 11.44 21.17 -5.58
CA TRP A 291 10.09 21.00 -5.05
C TRP A 291 10.05 20.66 -3.55
N ARG A 292 11.17 20.23 -2.95
CA ARG A 292 11.26 19.99 -1.50
C ARG A 292 11.10 21.25 -0.65
N TYR A 293 11.15 22.45 -1.22
CA TYR A 293 10.73 23.66 -0.50
C TYR A 293 9.26 23.63 -0.08
N GLU A 294 8.35 23.08 -0.90
CA GLU A 294 6.94 22.91 -0.52
C GLU A 294 6.78 21.90 0.62
N SER A 295 7.51 20.78 0.53
CA SER A 295 7.54 19.79 1.61
C SER A 295 8.09 20.40 2.91
N LEU A 296 9.16 21.19 2.81
CA LEU A 296 9.75 21.91 3.94
C LEU A 296 8.76 22.90 4.55
N TYR A 297 8.00 23.63 3.73
CA TYR A 297 6.98 24.56 4.19
C TYR A 297 5.96 23.86 5.11
N VAL A 298 5.46 22.69 4.70
CA VAL A 298 4.54 21.88 5.51
C VAL A 298 5.17 21.45 6.82
N VAL A 299 6.42 20.98 6.80
CA VAL A 299 7.10 20.55 8.02
C VAL A 299 7.33 21.73 8.97
N LEU A 300 7.71 22.92 8.47
CA LEU A 300 7.83 24.12 9.28
C LEU A 300 6.50 24.59 9.88
N TRP A 301 5.41 24.48 9.11
CA TRP A 301 4.07 24.72 9.62
C TRP A 301 3.70 23.75 10.75
N ALA A 302 3.96 22.45 10.57
CA ALA A 302 3.70 21.44 11.60
C ALA A 302 4.55 21.66 12.87
N LEU A 303 5.77 22.18 12.72
CA LEU A 303 6.65 22.62 13.81
C LEU A 303 6.22 23.93 14.48
N GLY A 304 5.18 24.59 13.98
CA GLY A 304 4.68 25.87 14.51
C GLY A 304 5.57 27.07 14.19
N ILE A 305 6.50 26.93 13.24
CA ILE A 305 7.38 28.02 12.78
C ILE A 305 6.64 28.96 11.84
N THR A 306 5.71 28.42 11.04
CA THR A 306 4.76 29.21 10.26
C THR A 306 3.35 28.99 10.81
N GLU A 307 2.54 30.05 10.83
CA GLU A 307 1.22 30.02 11.50
C GLU A 307 0.20 29.19 10.71
N GLU A 308 0.17 29.37 9.40
CA GLU A 308 -0.77 28.74 8.46
C GLU A 308 -0.10 28.35 7.13
N LEU A 309 -0.69 27.36 6.45
CA LEU A 309 -0.40 27.05 5.06
C LEU A 309 -1.28 27.90 4.15
N LYS A 310 -0.65 28.73 3.30
CA LYS A 310 -1.35 29.55 2.30
C LYS A 310 -2.18 28.68 1.35
N TYR A 311 -3.17 29.26 0.68
CA TYR A 311 -3.87 28.59 -0.41
C TYR A 311 -2.85 28.04 -1.44
N PRO A 312 -3.05 26.84 -2.01
CA PRO A 312 -2.03 26.20 -2.86
C PRO A 312 -2.16 26.62 -4.33
N ASP A 313 -2.41 27.90 -4.61
CA ASP A 313 -2.41 28.48 -5.96
C ASP A 313 -0.99 28.86 -6.42
N GLU A 314 -0.15 29.26 -5.48
CA GLU A 314 1.24 29.66 -5.72
C GLU A 314 2.23 28.80 -4.94
N ILE A 315 3.49 28.83 -5.41
CA ILE A 315 4.60 28.24 -4.66
C ILE A 315 4.88 29.02 -3.37
N CYS A 316 5.48 28.35 -2.41
CA CYS A 316 5.83 28.88 -1.11
C CYS A 316 6.87 29.99 -1.21
N ASP A 317 6.91 30.88 -0.20
CA ASP A 317 7.94 31.90 -0.09
C ASP A 317 9.26 31.28 0.36
N VAL A 318 10.06 30.84 -0.61
CA VAL A 318 11.34 30.15 -0.40
C VAL A 318 12.26 30.99 0.50
N SER A 319 12.33 32.31 0.28
CA SER A 319 13.20 33.19 1.07
C SER A 319 12.78 33.23 2.54
N ALA A 320 11.48 33.34 2.81
CA ALA A 320 10.96 33.35 4.18
C ALA A 320 11.19 32.00 4.88
N ILE A 321 10.92 30.89 4.19
CA ILE A 321 11.09 29.52 4.69
C ILE A 321 12.56 29.24 5.03
N VAL A 322 13.47 29.50 4.08
CA VAL A 322 14.91 29.31 4.28
C VAL A 322 15.38 30.18 5.44
N SER A 323 14.98 31.46 5.49
CA SER A 323 15.38 32.36 6.58
C SER A 323 14.94 31.84 7.95
N ALA A 324 13.72 31.32 8.07
CA ALA A 324 13.16 30.86 9.34
C ALA A 324 13.95 29.69 9.96
N ILE A 325 14.47 28.77 9.14
CA ILE A 325 15.22 27.59 9.61
C ILE A 325 16.74 27.80 9.59
N PHE A 326 17.26 28.57 8.63
CA PHE A 326 18.71 28.71 8.42
C PHE A 326 19.35 29.76 9.34
N GLN A 327 18.67 30.87 9.65
CA GLN A 327 19.22 31.94 10.48
C GLN A 327 19.50 31.53 11.94
N PRO A 328 18.55 30.91 12.70
CA PRO A 328 18.84 30.46 14.05
C PRO A 328 19.84 29.31 14.06
N SER A 329 20.65 29.18 15.11
CA SER A 329 21.36 27.91 15.36
C SER A 329 20.34 26.78 15.53
N ARG A 330 20.73 25.53 15.28
CA ARG A 330 19.83 24.40 15.48
C ARG A 330 19.24 24.37 16.90
N GLU A 331 20.07 24.58 17.92
CA GLU A 331 19.61 24.65 19.31
C GLU A 331 18.56 25.75 19.54
N ASN A 332 18.72 26.92 18.91
CA ASN A 332 17.74 28.00 19.03
C ASN A 332 16.46 27.70 18.23
N PHE A 333 16.59 27.08 17.05
CA PHE A 333 15.45 26.64 16.25
C PHE A 333 14.61 25.62 17.03
N GLU A 334 15.24 24.61 17.64
CA GLU A 334 14.57 23.61 18.47
C GLU A 334 13.78 24.25 19.63
N LYS A 335 14.30 25.32 20.24
CA LYS A 335 13.57 26.09 21.29
C LYS A 335 12.40 26.90 20.77
N MET A 336 12.34 27.20 19.47
CA MET A 336 11.24 27.93 18.84
C MET A 336 10.07 27.02 18.48
N VAL A 337 10.30 25.71 18.34
CA VAL A 337 9.30 24.73 17.91
C VAL A 337 8.14 24.67 18.89
N LYS A 338 6.93 24.68 18.34
CA LYS A 338 5.68 24.42 19.03
C LYS A 338 4.79 23.58 18.12
N LEU A 339 4.85 22.26 18.31
CA LEU A 339 4.13 21.33 17.45
C LEU A 339 2.64 21.66 17.35
N LYS A 340 2.14 21.64 16.12
CA LYS A 340 0.71 21.65 15.81
C LYS A 340 0.07 20.38 16.36
N SER A 341 -1.18 20.51 16.81
CA SER A 341 -1.93 19.37 17.32
C SER A 341 -2.23 18.35 16.22
N PRO A 342 -2.43 17.06 16.55
CA PRO A 342 -2.88 16.05 15.58
C PRO A 342 -4.16 16.45 14.85
N PHE A 343 -5.07 17.17 15.51
CA PHE A 343 -6.29 17.73 14.91
C PHE A 343 -5.97 18.75 13.81
N GLU A 344 -5.07 19.71 14.07
CA GLU A 344 -4.66 20.69 13.06
C GLU A 344 -3.97 20.02 11.86
N ILE A 345 -3.08 19.06 12.12
CA ILE A 345 -2.37 18.31 11.08
C ILE A 345 -3.34 17.52 10.21
N LEU A 346 -4.31 16.84 10.81
CA LEU A 346 -5.31 16.07 10.07
C LEU A 346 -6.31 16.94 9.33
N ASP A 347 -6.68 18.11 9.85
CA ASP A 347 -7.52 19.08 9.13
C ASP A 347 -6.85 19.50 7.81
N GLU A 348 -5.54 19.80 7.84
CA GLU A 348 -4.81 20.12 6.61
C GLU A 348 -4.59 18.90 5.71
N LEU A 349 -4.33 17.72 6.26
CA LEU A 349 -4.22 16.48 5.49
C LEU A 349 -5.52 16.15 4.75
N ASP A 350 -6.66 16.18 5.45
CA ASP A 350 -7.96 15.82 4.91
C ASP A 350 -8.40 16.76 3.76
N LYS A 351 -8.11 18.05 3.92
CA LYS A 351 -8.29 19.09 2.91
C LYS A 351 -7.37 18.85 1.70
N THR A 352 -6.08 18.60 1.95
CA THR A 352 -5.07 18.38 0.89
C THR A 352 -5.32 17.07 0.13
N TYR A 353 -5.71 16.00 0.82
CA TYR A 353 -6.11 14.72 0.24
C TYR A 353 -7.25 14.88 -0.79
N ARG A 354 -8.31 15.64 -0.42
CA ARG A 354 -9.43 15.91 -1.33
C ARG A 354 -9.04 16.80 -2.51
N MET A 355 -8.21 17.82 -2.28
CA MET A 355 -7.67 18.64 -3.37
C MET A 355 -6.82 17.79 -4.32
N ASN A 356 -6.00 16.88 -3.80
CA ASN A 356 -5.16 16.00 -4.61
C ASN A 356 -6.02 15.05 -5.47
N TRP A 357 -7.11 14.51 -4.92
CA TRP A 357 -8.07 13.75 -5.72
C TRP A 357 -8.63 14.58 -6.88
N ALA A 358 -9.03 15.83 -6.62
CA ALA A 358 -9.56 16.71 -7.66
C ALA A 358 -8.52 17.01 -8.75
N CYS A 359 -7.25 17.20 -8.38
CA CYS A 359 -6.13 17.34 -9.32
C CYS A 359 -5.94 16.08 -10.19
N VAL A 360 -6.00 14.90 -9.58
CA VAL A 360 -5.85 13.61 -10.28
C VAL A 360 -7.02 13.37 -11.23
N ASP A 361 -8.25 13.61 -10.79
CA ASP A 361 -9.46 13.48 -11.61
C ASP A 361 -9.44 14.43 -12.81
N ALA A 362 -9.08 15.70 -12.60
CA ALA A 362 -8.95 16.66 -13.69
C ALA A 362 -7.92 16.18 -14.74
N ARG A 363 -6.74 15.74 -14.28
CA ARG A 363 -5.68 15.21 -15.14
C ARG A 363 -6.11 13.98 -15.93
N ILE A 364 -6.78 13.00 -15.29
CA ILE A 364 -7.28 11.78 -15.96
C ILE A 364 -8.30 12.14 -17.06
N ASN A 365 -9.12 13.16 -16.81
CA ASN A 365 -10.11 13.64 -17.78
C ASN A 365 -9.55 14.65 -18.79
N GLY A 366 -8.24 14.93 -18.77
CA GLY A 366 -7.60 15.88 -19.69
C GLY A 366 -7.99 17.34 -19.47
N ASN A 367 -8.45 17.69 -18.28
CA ASN A 367 -8.87 19.03 -17.90
C ASN A 367 -7.87 19.68 -16.93
N GLU A 368 -7.87 21.01 -16.87
CA GLU A 368 -7.25 21.73 -15.76
C GLU A 368 -8.12 21.62 -14.51
N VAL A 369 -7.49 21.55 -13.34
CA VAL A 369 -8.21 21.49 -12.07
C VAL A 369 -8.86 22.85 -11.77
N ALA A 370 -10.12 22.84 -11.34
CA ALA A 370 -10.84 24.05 -10.97
C ALA A 370 -10.36 24.62 -9.63
N GLY A 371 -10.72 25.88 -9.37
CA GLY A 371 -10.36 26.60 -8.13
C GLY A 371 -8.99 27.27 -8.14
N GLY A 372 -8.23 27.17 -9.22
CA GLY A 372 -6.93 27.86 -9.36
C GLY A 372 -5.80 27.25 -8.53
N ILE A 373 -5.99 26.04 -8.01
CA ILE A 373 -4.95 25.32 -7.27
C ILE A 373 -3.85 24.80 -8.21
N ASN A 374 -2.61 24.82 -7.74
CA ASN A 374 -1.46 24.25 -8.39
C ASN A 374 -1.31 22.77 -7.98
N SER A 375 -1.47 21.87 -8.95
CA SER A 375 -1.43 20.42 -8.68
C SER A 375 -0.09 19.94 -8.11
N SER A 376 1.02 20.58 -8.47
CA SER A 376 2.35 20.20 -7.97
C SER A 376 2.54 20.63 -6.52
N VAL A 377 2.06 21.83 -6.15
CA VAL A 377 2.04 22.28 -4.75
C VAL A 377 1.18 21.34 -3.90
N VAL A 378 -0.03 21.02 -4.37
CA VAL A 378 -0.93 20.09 -3.67
C VAL A 378 -0.29 18.71 -3.49
N TYR A 379 0.40 18.20 -4.51
CA TYR A 379 1.10 16.91 -4.44
C TYR A 379 2.20 16.91 -3.38
N GLU A 380 3.10 17.89 -3.37
CA GLU A 380 4.20 17.96 -2.40
C GLU A 380 3.68 18.12 -0.97
N ARG A 381 2.61 18.91 -0.78
CA ARG A 381 1.98 19.04 0.53
C ARG A 381 1.33 17.74 1.00
N HIS A 382 0.64 17.03 0.11
CA HIS A 382 0.04 15.73 0.42
C HIS A 382 1.13 14.71 0.82
N TYR A 383 2.24 14.69 0.08
CA TYR A 383 3.38 13.83 0.35
C TYR A 383 3.95 14.09 1.75
N ALA A 384 4.23 15.36 2.07
CA ALA A 384 4.72 15.74 3.39
C ALA A 384 3.72 15.40 4.51
N LEU A 385 2.42 15.64 4.32
CA LEU A 385 1.39 15.34 5.33
C LEU A 385 1.21 13.82 5.56
N ASN A 386 1.28 13.01 4.51
CA ASN A 386 1.27 11.54 4.64
C ASN A 386 2.49 11.05 5.42
N TRP A 387 3.67 11.61 5.16
CA TRP A 387 4.84 11.35 5.98
C TRP A 387 4.62 11.81 7.44
N LEU A 388 4.20 13.04 7.69
CA LEU A 388 4.01 13.55 9.06
C LEU A 388 3.08 12.68 9.91
N THR A 389 2.02 12.13 9.31
CA THR A 389 0.99 11.31 9.98
C THR A 389 1.29 9.81 9.98
N ASN A 390 2.53 9.43 9.66
CA ASN A 390 2.99 8.05 9.58
C ASN A 390 2.08 7.15 8.71
N HIS A 391 1.53 7.71 7.63
CA HIS A 391 0.64 6.98 6.73
C HIS A 391 1.36 5.75 6.17
N GLN A 392 0.77 4.57 6.37
CA GLN A 392 1.32 3.26 6.00
C GLN A 392 2.72 2.94 6.59
N ASN A 393 3.15 3.68 7.61
CA ASN A 393 4.48 3.55 8.22
C ASN A 393 5.62 3.62 7.17
N GLN A 394 5.46 4.46 6.15
CA GLN A 394 6.41 4.59 5.04
C GLN A 394 7.54 5.57 5.40
N ASP A 395 8.77 5.18 5.07
CA ASP A 395 9.92 6.09 5.05
C ASP A 395 9.77 7.14 3.95
N TRP A 396 10.52 8.24 4.06
CA TRP A 396 10.40 9.42 3.20
C TRP A 396 10.31 9.06 1.71
N ASP A 397 11.31 8.37 1.14
CA ASP A 397 11.36 8.05 -0.29
C ASP A 397 10.23 7.12 -0.76
N ALA A 398 9.56 6.42 0.16
CA ALA A 398 8.53 5.43 -0.14
C ALA A 398 7.11 6.01 -0.04
N VAL A 399 6.95 7.25 0.42
CA VAL A 399 5.63 7.87 0.63
C VAL A 399 4.85 7.92 -0.68
N GLN A 400 3.58 7.54 -0.60
CA GLN A 400 2.63 7.60 -1.71
C GLN A 400 1.52 8.61 -1.42
N THR A 401 0.95 9.17 -2.48
CA THR A 401 -0.15 10.14 -2.43
C THR A 401 -1.36 9.66 -3.25
N ASN A 402 -1.56 8.35 -3.31
CA ASN A 402 -2.66 7.74 -4.07
C ASN A 402 -4.02 8.22 -3.52
N THR A 403 -4.92 8.58 -4.43
CA THR A 403 -6.27 9.10 -4.12
C THR A 403 -7.30 8.59 -5.10
#